data_AF-A0A7V7WHS6-F1
#
_entry.id   AF-A0A7V7WHS6-F1
#
_cell.length_a   1.000
_cell.length_b   1.000
_cell.length_c   1.000
_cell.angle_alpha   90.00
_cell.angle_beta   90.00
_cell.angle_gamma   90.00
#
_symmetry.space_group_name_H-M   'P 1'
#
loop_
_entity.id
_entity.type
_entity.pdbx_description
1 polymer ?
#
loop_
_entity_poly.entity_id
_entity_poly.type
_entity_poly.pdbx_seq_one_letter_code
_entity_poly.pdbx_strand_id
1 'polypeptide(L)'
;MGHSLDLARRWDGLSSNLNLVSSSGSAPAYTGRFRLRLPTRLFAAPPASSYSVSPGGPVLQGANPLAAWRLSFQLFQGPALSLAIAAPKFAALGSTAALRVSTASKNALALTGLTASARVLEALHFIEKRVKTTVYNHKTQVDFAKGQFEFDCSGMVNWILQQAAPTAYAELKSERPRVAEYVKALKKIPYDQPSAGWRRVQKIADAEPGDVIAWPTPDWYPSDATGHMGIVAAKPEKVSGGYLIRIADATSLPHGEDSREGGTGFGYGDILITVDPDTGAGTGQGWTGRYSANTVIKTPIYVGRPLQ
;
A
#
# COMPACT_ATOMS: atom_id res chain seq x y z
N MET A 1 21.71 -22.88 24.92
CA MET A 1 23.02 -22.31 25.25
C MET A 1 23.60 -21.71 23.97
N GLY A 2 23.86 -20.39 23.96
CA GLY A 2 24.61 -19.62 22.95
C GLY A 2 24.04 -19.63 21.51
N HIS A 3 23.67 -18.54 20.86
CA HIS A 3 24.19 -17.18 20.84
C HIS A 3 23.09 -16.25 20.29
N SER A 4 22.71 -15.21 21.04
CA SER A 4 21.94 -14.08 20.53
C SER A 4 22.22 -12.86 21.39
N LEU A 5 23.38 -12.24 21.22
CA LEU A 5 23.77 -10.96 21.84
C LEU A 5 25.00 -10.42 21.09
N ASP A 6 24.84 -9.79 19.92
CA ASP A 6 25.94 -8.95 19.38
C ASP A 6 25.55 -7.83 18.39
N LEU A 7 24.33 -7.29 18.47
CA LEU A 7 23.93 -6.12 17.67
C LEU A 7 23.60 -4.87 18.51
N ALA A 8 23.61 -4.98 19.85
CA ALA A 8 23.28 -3.87 20.75
C ALA A 8 24.48 -3.02 21.24
N ARG A 9 25.74 -3.37 20.91
CA ARG A 9 26.94 -2.70 21.47
C ARG A 9 27.65 -1.68 20.57
N ARG A 10 27.05 -1.26 19.46
CA ARG A 10 27.68 -0.29 18.53
C ARG A 10 27.16 1.15 18.61
N TRP A 11 26.35 1.49 19.62
CA TRP A 11 25.73 2.83 19.74
C TRP A 11 25.99 3.58 21.07
N ASP A 12 26.80 3.07 22.00
CA ASP A 12 27.08 3.73 23.30
C ASP A 12 28.30 4.66 23.30
N GLY A 13 28.76 5.13 22.13
CA GLY A 13 30.02 5.87 22.00
C GLY A 13 29.96 7.41 22.08
N LEU A 14 28.79 8.03 22.27
CA LEU A 14 28.65 9.50 22.09
C LEU A 14 27.88 10.23 23.21
N SER A 15 27.76 9.63 24.40
CA SER A 15 27.12 10.25 25.57
C SER A 15 28.06 10.30 26.78
N SER A 16 29.21 10.97 26.64
CA SER A 16 29.95 11.46 27.80
C SER A 16 30.70 12.73 27.44
N ASN A 17 30.17 13.86 27.90
CA ASN A 17 30.88 15.09 28.32
C ASN A 17 29.94 16.30 28.21
N LEU A 18 29.11 16.50 29.23
CA LEU A 18 28.51 17.80 29.51
C LEU A 18 28.63 18.04 31.02
N ASN A 19 29.77 18.62 31.41
CA ASN A 19 29.93 19.24 32.72
C ASN A 19 29.15 20.57 32.71
N LEU A 20 28.21 20.68 33.65
CA LEU A 20 27.58 21.93 34.06
C LEU A 20 28.64 22.85 34.64
N VAL A 21 28.86 24.01 34.00
CA VAL A 21 29.46 25.17 34.65
C VAL A 21 28.53 26.35 34.42
N SER A 22 27.96 26.85 35.51
CA SER A 22 27.26 28.13 35.58
C SER A 22 28.27 29.27 35.60
N SER A 23 28.16 30.24 34.69
CA SER A 23 28.56 31.62 34.98
C SER A 23 27.89 32.61 34.03
N SER A 24 27.38 33.67 34.66
CA SER A 24 26.91 34.92 34.08
C SER A 24 28.02 35.64 33.30
N GLY A 25 27.72 36.15 32.11
CA GLY A 25 28.62 37.04 31.38
C GLY A 25 28.13 37.39 29.98
N SER A 26 28.01 38.68 29.72
CA SER A 26 27.57 39.36 28.50
C SER A 26 28.48 39.12 27.26
N ALA A 27 27.86 39.27 26.08
CA ALA A 27 28.35 38.96 24.72
C ALA A 27 29.67 39.64 24.27
N PRO A 28 30.27 39.18 23.14
CA PRO A 28 30.02 39.89 21.88
C PRO A 28 29.82 39.00 20.64
N ALA A 29 29.28 39.62 19.58
CA ALA A 29 28.93 39.03 18.30
C ALA A 29 30.14 38.49 17.52
N TYR A 30 30.01 37.27 16.98
CA TYR A 30 30.97 36.66 16.06
C TYR A 30 30.26 36.27 14.75
N THR A 31 30.54 37.01 13.68
CA THR A 31 30.16 36.64 12.31
C THR A 31 31.22 35.71 11.72
N GLY A 32 31.04 34.40 11.89
CA GLY A 32 31.87 33.37 11.26
C GLY A 32 31.06 32.48 10.32
N ARG A 33 31.31 32.57 9.02
CA ARG A 33 30.76 31.61 8.03
C ARG A 33 31.47 30.26 8.18
N PHE A 34 30.83 29.29 8.82
CA PHE A 34 31.27 27.89 8.79
C PHE A 34 30.78 27.22 7.50
N ARG A 35 31.70 26.82 6.62
CA ARG A 35 31.44 25.80 5.58
C ARG A 35 31.77 24.43 6.18
N LEU A 36 30.74 23.66 6.53
CA LEU A 36 30.92 22.22 6.76
C LEU A 36 31.15 21.53 5.41
N ARG A 37 32.33 20.91 5.23
CA ARG A 37 32.53 19.87 4.22
C ARG A 37 32.18 18.53 4.88
N LEU A 38 31.09 17.91 4.43
CA LEU A 38 30.78 16.53 4.78
C LEU A 38 31.64 15.58 3.91
N PRO A 39 32.14 14.46 4.46
CA PRO A 39 32.91 13.50 3.69
C PRO A 39 32.00 12.73 2.72
N THR A 40 32.25 12.90 1.43
CA THR A 40 31.67 12.10 0.34
C THR A 40 32.31 10.72 0.34
N ARG A 41 31.66 9.71 0.94
CA ARG A 41 31.80 8.26 0.65
C ARG A 41 31.08 7.47 1.73
N LEU A 42 29.87 6.99 1.43
CA LEU A 42 29.26 5.85 2.14
C LEU A 42 28.00 5.32 1.43
N PHE A 43 27.98 5.25 0.10
CA PHE A 43 27.01 4.40 -0.62
C PHE A 43 27.68 3.90 -1.91
N ALA A 44 28.28 2.72 -1.84
CA ALA A 44 28.63 1.94 -3.03
C ALA A 44 27.57 0.84 -3.17
N ALA A 45 26.81 0.86 -4.26
CA ALA A 45 25.92 -0.23 -4.62
C ALA A 45 26.76 -1.46 -5.06
N PRO A 46 26.37 -2.70 -4.73
CA PRO A 46 27.05 -3.88 -5.25
C PRO A 46 26.83 -4.01 -6.76
N PRO A 47 27.79 -4.59 -7.51
CA PRO A 47 27.68 -4.77 -8.96
C PRO A 47 26.57 -5.78 -9.33
N ALA A 48 25.85 -5.48 -10.40
CA ALA A 48 24.83 -6.34 -10.98
C ALA A 48 25.44 -7.67 -11.47
N SER A 49 24.95 -8.80 -10.96
CA SER A 49 25.25 -10.12 -11.52
C SER A 49 24.42 -10.37 -12.76
N SER A 50 25.07 -10.47 -13.91
CA SER A 50 24.48 -10.93 -15.17
C SER A 50 24.19 -12.43 -15.11
N TYR A 51 22.92 -12.83 -15.04
CA TYR A 51 22.51 -14.21 -15.34
C TYR A 51 22.03 -14.29 -16.79
N SER A 52 22.76 -15.06 -17.60
CA SER A 52 22.37 -15.50 -18.94
C SER A 52 21.39 -16.67 -18.83
N VAL A 53 20.23 -16.58 -19.49
CA VAL A 53 19.28 -17.69 -19.64
C VAL A 53 19.10 -17.99 -21.12
N SER A 54 19.38 -19.23 -21.52
CA SER A 54 19.08 -19.78 -22.85
C SER A 54 17.59 -20.10 -23.02
N PRO A 55 17.03 -20.02 -24.24
CA PRO A 55 15.62 -20.29 -24.49
C PRO A 55 15.36 -21.76 -24.87
N GLY A 56 14.22 -22.32 -24.45
CA GLY A 56 13.65 -23.50 -25.10
C GLY A 56 12.99 -24.51 -24.16
N GLY A 57 11.66 -24.48 -24.07
CA GLY A 57 10.86 -25.56 -23.49
C GLY A 57 9.35 -25.23 -23.50
N PRO A 58 8.48 -26.12 -24.00
CA PRO A 58 7.07 -25.79 -24.24
C PRO A 58 6.27 -25.68 -22.93
N VAL A 59 5.46 -24.62 -22.84
CA VAL A 59 4.52 -24.40 -21.75
C VAL A 59 3.27 -25.23 -22.00
N LEU A 60 3.03 -26.23 -21.15
CA LEU A 60 1.76 -26.93 -21.07
C LEU A 60 0.72 -26.01 -20.41
N GLN A 61 -0.36 -25.72 -21.13
CA GLN A 61 -1.51 -24.95 -20.65
C GLN A 61 -2.26 -25.74 -19.57
N GLY A 62 -1.95 -25.47 -18.31
CA GLY A 62 -2.79 -25.78 -17.16
C GLY A 62 -3.91 -24.74 -17.02
N ALA A 63 -5.12 -25.19 -16.69
CA ALA A 63 -6.32 -24.37 -16.57
C ALA A 63 -6.12 -23.11 -15.69
N ASN A 64 -6.56 -21.96 -16.22
CA ASN A 64 -6.33 -20.62 -15.67
C ASN A 64 -7.31 -20.27 -14.53
N PRO A 65 -6.85 -20.10 -13.27
CA PRO A 65 -7.72 -19.71 -12.15
C PRO A 65 -8.26 -18.27 -12.25
N LEU A 66 -7.74 -17.45 -13.18
CA LEU A 66 -8.35 -16.15 -13.52
C LEU A 66 -9.77 -16.31 -14.09
N ALA A 67 -10.10 -17.46 -14.70
CA ALA A 67 -11.43 -17.67 -15.27
C ALA A 67 -12.51 -17.76 -14.18
N ALA A 68 -12.26 -18.43 -13.05
CA ALA A 68 -13.24 -18.52 -11.96
C ALA A 68 -13.48 -17.17 -11.25
N TRP A 69 -12.46 -16.31 -11.18
CA TRP A 69 -12.57 -14.96 -10.62
C TRP A 69 -13.11 -13.92 -11.63
N ARG A 70 -12.77 -14.00 -12.93
CA ARG A 70 -13.30 -13.10 -13.98
C ARG A 70 -14.71 -13.44 -14.42
N LEU A 71 -15.11 -14.71 -14.51
CA LEU A 71 -16.49 -15.10 -14.85
C LEU A 71 -17.51 -14.66 -13.79
N SER A 72 -17.05 -14.44 -12.56
CA SER A 72 -17.87 -13.89 -11.48
C SER A 72 -18.24 -12.41 -11.68
N PHE A 73 -17.49 -11.67 -12.52
CA PHE A 73 -17.67 -10.22 -12.73
C PHE A 73 -18.15 -9.83 -14.14
N GLN A 74 -17.99 -10.68 -15.16
CA GLN A 74 -18.40 -10.35 -16.55
C GLN A 74 -19.89 -10.53 -16.86
N LEU A 75 -20.73 -11.01 -15.93
CA LEU A 75 -22.16 -11.23 -16.17
C LEU A 75 -23.05 -9.96 -16.11
N PHE A 76 -22.48 -8.74 -16.01
CA PHE A 76 -23.27 -7.53 -15.74
C PHE A 76 -23.04 -6.33 -16.68
N GLN A 77 -22.46 -6.51 -17.88
CA GLN A 77 -22.43 -5.44 -18.89
C GLN A 77 -22.92 -5.93 -20.25
N GLY A 78 -24.23 -6.03 -20.42
CA GLY A 78 -24.91 -6.10 -21.71
C GLY A 78 -25.90 -4.94 -21.87
N PRO A 79 -26.08 -4.37 -23.07
CA PRO A 79 -27.05 -3.29 -23.29
C PRO A 79 -28.48 -3.81 -23.11
N ALA A 80 -29.36 -2.95 -22.61
CA ALA A 80 -30.79 -3.22 -22.49
C ALA A 80 -31.39 -3.48 -23.88
N LEU A 81 -31.61 -4.74 -24.23
CA LEU A 81 -32.53 -5.11 -25.31
C LEU A 81 -33.96 -5.09 -24.74
N SER A 82 -34.76 -4.13 -25.21
CA SER A 82 -36.21 -4.19 -25.09
C SER A 82 -36.73 -5.39 -25.88
N LEU A 83 -37.11 -6.48 -25.18
CA LEU A 83 -37.88 -7.56 -25.78
C LEU A 83 -39.37 -7.22 -25.70
N ALA A 84 -40.01 -7.06 -26.86
CA ALA A 84 -41.44 -7.15 -27.00
C ALA A 84 -41.89 -8.58 -26.68
N ILE A 85 -42.81 -8.73 -25.74
CA ILE A 85 -43.37 -10.02 -25.35
C ILE A 85 -44.47 -10.38 -26.36
N ALA A 86 -44.15 -11.27 -27.30
CA ALA A 86 -45.15 -12.10 -27.97
C ALA A 86 -45.15 -13.47 -27.27
N ALA A 87 -46.29 -13.84 -26.66
CA ALA A 87 -46.43 -15.09 -25.93
C ALA A 87 -46.57 -16.28 -26.89
N PRO A 88 -45.75 -17.34 -26.78
CA PRO A 88 -46.09 -18.63 -27.35
C PRO A 88 -46.75 -19.51 -26.28
N LYS A 89 -47.84 -20.18 -26.66
CA LYS A 89 -48.39 -21.30 -25.89
C LYS A 89 -47.42 -22.48 -26.05
N PHE A 90 -46.70 -22.84 -24.98
CA PHE A 90 -45.99 -24.11 -24.90
C PHE A 90 -46.58 -25.00 -23.83
N ALA A 91 -46.88 -26.22 -24.27
CA ALA A 91 -47.35 -27.34 -23.47
C ALA A 91 -46.31 -27.73 -22.39
N ALA A 92 -46.84 -28.18 -21.26
CA ALA A 92 -46.07 -28.65 -20.12
C ALA A 92 -45.24 -29.89 -20.47
N LEU A 93 -43.92 -29.75 -20.39
CA LEU A 93 -42.99 -30.85 -20.19
C LEU A 93 -42.18 -30.53 -18.94
N GLY A 94 -42.34 -31.37 -17.93
CA GLY A 94 -41.62 -31.26 -16.66
C GLY A 94 -40.12 -31.39 -16.89
N SER A 95 -39.39 -30.33 -16.56
CA SER A 95 -37.95 -30.39 -16.36
C SER A 95 -37.66 -29.79 -15.00
N THR A 96 -37.53 -30.64 -13.98
CA THR A 96 -36.87 -30.29 -12.73
C THR A 96 -35.36 -30.21 -12.99
N ALA A 97 -34.93 -29.16 -13.69
CA ALA A 97 -33.53 -28.78 -13.75
C ALA A 97 -33.17 -28.15 -12.40
N ALA A 98 -32.68 -28.97 -11.46
CA ALA A 98 -32.09 -28.47 -10.23
C ALA A 98 -30.87 -27.62 -10.61
N LEU A 99 -31.02 -26.29 -10.51
CA LEU A 99 -29.99 -25.31 -10.80
C LEU A 99 -28.81 -25.52 -9.83
N ARG A 100 -27.75 -26.20 -10.28
CA ARG A 100 -26.49 -26.28 -9.54
C ARG A 100 -25.81 -24.92 -9.60
N VAL A 101 -26.16 -24.03 -8.66
CA VAL A 101 -25.39 -22.80 -8.43
C VAL A 101 -23.99 -23.22 -8.01
N SER A 102 -23.00 -22.98 -8.88
CA SER A 102 -21.61 -23.30 -8.59
C SER A 102 -21.11 -22.49 -7.40
N THR A 103 -20.16 -23.04 -6.65
CA THR A 103 -19.49 -22.36 -5.53
C THR A 103 -18.85 -21.04 -5.96
N ALA A 104 -18.41 -20.94 -7.23
CA ALA A 104 -17.90 -19.70 -7.81
C ALA A 104 -18.97 -18.59 -7.86
N SER A 105 -20.20 -18.92 -8.26
CA SER A 105 -21.33 -17.96 -8.31
C SER A 105 -21.76 -17.50 -6.90
N LYS A 106 -21.68 -18.37 -5.89
CA LYS A 106 -21.92 -17.98 -4.48
C LYS A 106 -20.87 -17.01 -3.95
N ASN A 107 -19.59 -17.26 -4.26
CA ASN A 107 -18.49 -16.37 -3.85
C ASN A 107 -18.55 -15.02 -4.58
N ALA A 108 -18.97 -15.02 -5.85
CA ALA A 108 -19.23 -13.80 -6.62
C ALA A 108 -20.31 -12.94 -5.96
N LEU A 109 -21.46 -13.53 -5.62
CA LEU A 109 -22.55 -12.83 -4.93
C LEU A 109 -22.13 -12.33 -3.54
N ALA A 110 -21.35 -13.11 -2.78
CA ALA A 110 -20.87 -12.71 -1.47
C ALA A 110 -20.00 -11.44 -1.53
N LEU A 111 -19.15 -11.30 -2.54
CA LEU A 111 -18.30 -10.10 -2.74
C LEU A 111 -19.10 -8.88 -3.21
N THR A 112 -20.23 -9.06 -3.89
CA THR A 112 -21.07 -7.95 -4.37
C THR A 112 -21.81 -7.22 -3.25
N GLY A 113 -22.02 -7.86 -2.10
CA GLY A 113 -22.60 -7.24 -0.89
C GLY A 113 -21.59 -6.53 0.01
N LEU A 114 -20.28 -6.68 -0.26
CA LEU A 114 -19.23 -6.03 0.53
C LEU A 114 -19.04 -4.58 0.11
N THR A 115 -18.57 -3.75 1.05
CA THR A 115 -18.02 -2.43 0.70
C THR A 115 -16.73 -2.60 -0.12
N ALA A 116 -16.35 -1.58 -0.89
CA ALA A 116 -15.09 -1.63 -1.64
C ALA A 116 -13.87 -1.80 -0.72
N SER A 117 -13.82 -1.13 0.44
CA SER A 117 -12.76 -1.36 1.44
C SER A 117 -12.69 -2.81 1.91
N ALA A 118 -13.84 -3.47 2.15
CA ALA A 118 -13.86 -4.89 2.52
C ALA A 118 -13.35 -5.79 1.39
N ARG A 119 -13.68 -5.49 0.12
CA ARG A 119 -13.09 -6.20 -1.03
C ARG A 119 -11.58 -5.99 -1.14
N VAL A 120 -11.08 -4.79 -0.83
CA VAL A 120 -9.64 -4.49 -0.80
C VAL A 120 -8.92 -5.34 0.25
N LEU A 121 -9.51 -5.49 1.45
CA LEU A 121 -8.97 -6.36 2.49
C LEU A 121 -8.98 -7.84 2.10
N GLU A 122 -10.05 -8.31 1.46
CA GLU A 122 -10.10 -9.69 0.95
C GLU A 122 -9.02 -9.94 -0.12
N ALA A 123 -8.73 -8.95 -0.97
CA ALA A 123 -7.63 -9.03 -1.92
C ALA A 123 -6.25 -9.10 -1.22
N LEU A 124 -6.05 -8.36 -0.12
CA LEU A 124 -4.84 -8.48 0.71
C LEU A 124 -4.71 -9.88 1.34
N HIS A 125 -5.76 -10.38 1.99
CA HIS A 125 -5.78 -11.72 2.56
C HIS A 125 -5.55 -12.80 1.49
N PHE A 126 -6.03 -12.58 0.27
CA PHE A 126 -5.79 -13.48 -0.85
C PHE A 126 -4.32 -13.56 -1.22
N ILE A 127 -3.61 -12.41 -1.28
CA ILE A 127 -2.17 -12.34 -1.56
C ILE A 127 -1.40 -13.02 -0.42
N GLU A 128 -1.68 -12.64 0.83
CA GLU A 128 -1.03 -13.17 2.03
C GLU A 128 -1.10 -14.70 2.11
N LYS A 129 -2.25 -15.30 1.81
CA LYS A 129 -2.41 -16.76 1.82
C LYS A 129 -1.69 -17.50 0.70
N ARG A 130 -1.22 -16.79 -0.34
CA ARG A 130 -0.68 -17.39 -1.57
C ARG A 130 0.77 -17.02 -1.83
N VAL A 131 1.26 -15.95 -1.24
CA VAL A 131 2.64 -15.51 -1.43
C VAL A 131 3.59 -16.57 -0.88
N LYS A 132 4.45 -17.06 -1.75
CA LYS A 132 5.60 -17.91 -1.44
C LYS A 132 6.89 -17.15 -1.65
N THR A 133 6.92 -16.31 -2.69
CA THR A 133 8.03 -15.41 -2.98
C THR A 133 7.49 -14.03 -3.33
N THR A 134 8.21 -13.01 -2.84
CA THR A 134 7.93 -11.62 -3.19
C THR A 134 9.20 -10.81 -3.20
N VAL A 135 9.25 -9.84 -4.10
CA VAL A 135 10.37 -8.90 -4.23
C VAL A 135 9.82 -7.56 -4.72
N TYR A 136 10.45 -6.49 -4.26
CA TYR A 136 10.17 -5.16 -4.79
C TYR A 136 10.61 -5.07 -6.25
N ASN A 137 9.68 -4.75 -7.15
CA ASN A 137 9.94 -4.64 -8.59
C ASN A 137 9.10 -3.52 -9.20
N HIS A 138 9.72 -2.62 -9.96
CA HIS A 138 9.03 -1.56 -10.71
C HIS A 138 8.06 -2.06 -11.78
N LYS A 139 8.03 -3.38 -12.03
CA LYS A 139 7.02 -4.07 -12.84
C LYS A 139 6.13 -4.91 -11.93
N THR A 140 4.83 -4.84 -12.19
CA THR A 140 3.85 -5.72 -11.55
C THR A 140 3.89 -7.09 -12.23
N GLN A 141 4.33 -8.13 -11.52
CA GLN A 141 4.36 -9.50 -12.01
C GLN A 141 3.73 -10.44 -10.97
N VAL A 142 2.73 -11.20 -11.38
CA VAL A 142 2.03 -12.14 -10.49
C VAL A 142 1.93 -13.49 -11.19
N ASP A 143 2.53 -14.51 -10.58
CA ASP A 143 2.41 -15.91 -10.99
C ASP A 143 1.74 -16.70 -9.85
N PHE A 144 0.43 -16.92 -9.97
CA PHE A 144 -0.34 -17.61 -8.94
C PHE A 144 0.04 -19.08 -8.78
N ALA A 145 0.49 -19.74 -9.84
CA ALA A 145 0.88 -21.15 -9.78
C ALA A 145 2.12 -21.32 -8.91
N LYS A 146 3.05 -20.36 -9.01
CA LYS A 146 4.27 -20.32 -8.20
C LYS A 146 4.10 -19.60 -6.87
N GLY A 147 3.03 -18.85 -6.67
CA GLY A 147 2.86 -17.98 -5.50
C GLY A 147 3.83 -16.80 -5.51
N GLN A 148 4.21 -16.33 -6.69
CA GLN A 148 5.15 -15.22 -6.88
C GLN A 148 4.39 -13.92 -7.05
N PHE A 149 4.69 -12.93 -6.22
CA PHE A 149 4.09 -11.60 -6.25
C PHE A 149 5.19 -10.54 -6.24
N GLU A 150 5.47 -9.93 -7.39
CA GLU A 150 6.44 -8.85 -7.52
C GLU A 150 5.73 -7.54 -7.79
N PHE A 151 5.97 -6.56 -6.92
CA PHE A 151 5.28 -5.29 -6.93
C PHE A 151 6.23 -4.15 -6.56
N ASP A 152 5.95 -2.95 -7.07
CA ASP A 152 6.29 -1.72 -6.36
C ASP A 152 5.05 -1.25 -5.59
N CYS A 153 5.20 -0.22 -4.75
CA CYS A 153 4.12 0.27 -3.89
C CYS A 153 2.85 0.59 -4.68
N SER A 154 3.00 1.34 -5.78
CA SER A 154 1.89 1.69 -6.66
C SER A 154 1.30 0.49 -7.40
N GLY A 155 2.14 -0.43 -7.87
CA GLY A 155 1.78 -1.59 -8.64
C GLY A 155 0.96 -2.58 -7.83
N MET A 156 1.26 -2.73 -6.54
CA MET A 156 0.45 -3.50 -5.62
C MET A 156 -0.94 -2.88 -5.44
N VAL A 157 -1.00 -1.58 -5.07
CA VAL A 157 -2.28 -0.90 -4.83
C VAL A 157 -3.13 -0.87 -6.09
N ASN A 158 -2.54 -0.56 -7.24
CA ASN A 158 -3.21 -0.57 -8.54
C ASN A 158 -3.80 -1.95 -8.87
N TRP A 159 -3.02 -3.02 -8.69
CA TRP A 159 -3.46 -4.38 -8.95
C TRP A 159 -4.65 -4.79 -8.06
N ILE A 160 -4.63 -4.38 -6.79
CA ILE A 160 -5.71 -4.61 -5.84
C ILE A 160 -6.96 -3.81 -6.23
N LEU A 161 -6.84 -2.51 -6.48
CA LEU A 161 -7.99 -1.66 -6.80
C LEU A 161 -8.64 -2.04 -8.13
N GLN A 162 -7.89 -2.45 -9.14
CA GLN A 162 -8.45 -2.95 -10.40
C GLN A 162 -9.42 -4.14 -10.20
N GLN A 163 -9.24 -4.91 -9.13
CA GLN A 163 -10.06 -6.07 -8.82
C GLN A 163 -11.15 -5.75 -7.80
N ALA A 164 -10.80 -4.97 -6.77
CA ALA A 164 -11.65 -4.74 -5.61
C ALA A 164 -12.46 -3.44 -5.68
N ALA A 165 -11.97 -2.42 -6.38
CA ALA A 165 -12.57 -1.10 -6.47
C ALA A 165 -12.31 -0.43 -7.84
N PRO A 166 -12.82 -1.00 -8.95
CA PRO A 166 -12.46 -0.57 -10.29
C PRO A 166 -12.93 0.85 -10.62
N THR A 167 -14.01 1.34 -9.99
CA THR A 167 -14.47 2.73 -10.17
C THR A 167 -13.47 3.68 -9.51
N ALA A 168 -13.01 3.35 -8.30
CA ALA A 168 -11.94 4.08 -7.62
C ALA A 168 -10.65 4.11 -8.46
N TYR A 169 -10.25 2.99 -9.04
CA TYR A 169 -9.09 2.93 -9.93
C TYR A 169 -9.26 3.80 -11.18
N ALA A 170 -10.41 3.72 -11.85
CA ALA A 170 -10.68 4.45 -13.10
C ALA A 170 -10.68 5.98 -12.90
N GLU A 171 -11.12 6.49 -11.75
CA GLU A 171 -11.11 7.93 -11.45
C GLU A 171 -9.72 8.55 -11.38
N LEU A 172 -8.67 7.75 -11.21
CA LEU A 172 -7.28 8.23 -11.21
C LEU A 172 -6.82 8.71 -12.60
N LYS A 173 -7.52 8.30 -13.67
CA LYS A 173 -7.32 8.75 -15.06
C LYS A 173 -5.85 8.64 -15.52
N SER A 174 -5.19 7.54 -15.14
CA SER A 174 -3.84 7.19 -15.54
C SER A 174 -3.76 5.67 -15.75
N GLU A 175 -2.99 5.23 -16.75
CA GLU A 175 -2.81 3.80 -17.05
C GLU A 175 -2.07 3.07 -15.93
N ARG A 176 -1.10 3.75 -15.30
CA ARG A 176 -0.33 3.27 -14.13
C ARG A 176 -0.22 4.40 -13.09
N PRO A 177 -1.30 4.68 -12.33
CA PRO A 177 -1.29 5.71 -11.30
C PRO A 177 -0.17 5.48 -10.30
N ARG A 178 0.62 6.51 -9.98
CA ARG A 178 1.60 6.51 -8.89
C ARG A 178 1.10 7.44 -7.79
N VAL A 179 1.88 7.55 -6.73
CA VAL A 179 1.57 8.40 -5.56
C VAL A 179 1.07 9.79 -5.95
N ALA A 180 1.71 10.44 -6.93
CA ALA A 180 1.32 11.77 -7.41
C ALA A 180 -0.13 11.81 -7.93
N GLU A 181 -0.56 10.80 -8.69
CA GLU A 181 -1.92 10.70 -9.22
C GLU A 181 -2.95 10.48 -8.10
N TYR A 182 -2.66 9.61 -7.12
CA TYR A 182 -3.52 9.43 -5.94
C TYR A 182 -3.65 10.72 -5.14
N VAL A 183 -2.53 11.37 -4.82
CA VAL A 183 -2.53 12.64 -4.08
C VAL A 183 -3.30 13.72 -4.85
N LYS A 184 -3.09 13.83 -6.17
CA LYS A 184 -3.80 14.79 -7.02
C LYS A 184 -5.31 14.51 -7.08
N ALA A 185 -5.72 13.25 -7.15
CA ALA A 185 -7.14 12.88 -7.15
C ALA A 185 -7.78 13.19 -5.80
N LEU A 186 -7.19 12.72 -4.70
CA LEU A 186 -7.73 12.91 -3.35
C LEU A 186 -7.80 14.39 -2.96
N LYS A 187 -6.81 15.21 -3.34
CA LYS A 187 -6.84 16.67 -3.08
C LYS A 187 -8.07 17.37 -3.65
N LYS A 188 -8.63 16.87 -4.76
CA LYS A 188 -9.80 17.48 -5.43
C LYS A 188 -11.12 17.12 -4.79
N ILE A 189 -11.14 16.13 -3.89
CA ILE A 189 -12.34 15.63 -3.23
C ILE A 189 -12.53 16.41 -1.92
N PRO A 190 -13.65 17.15 -1.75
CA PRO A 190 -14.02 17.76 -0.48
C PRO A 190 -14.22 16.69 0.61
N TYR A 191 -14.00 17.03 1.88
CA TYR A 191 -14.12 16.07 2.97
C TYR A 191 -15.57 15.65 3.26
N ASP A 192 -16.54 16.50 2.94
CA ASP A 192 -17.97 16.33 3.14
C ASP A 192 -18.69 15.75 1.91
N GLN A 193 -18.03 15.65 0.76
CA GLN A 193 -18.62 15.19 -0.49
C GLN A 193 -17.73 14.16 -1.19
N PRO A 194 -18.13 12.87 -1.22
CA PRO A 194 -17.39 11.86 -1.97
C PRO A 194 -17.48 12.07 -3.49
N SER A 195 -16.50 11.55 -4.23
CA SER A 195 -16.61 11.31 -5.68
C SER A 195 -17.35 9.99 -5.95
N ALA A 196 -17.39 9.54 -7.21
CA ALA A 196 -18.02 8.25 -7.53
C ALA A 196 -17.18 7.07 -7.02
N GLY A 197 -15.85 7.20 -7.02
CA GLY A 197 -14.92 6.14 -6.63
C GLY A 197 -14.34 6.28 -5.22
N TRP A 198 -14.30 7.49 -4.66
CA TRP A 198 -13.50 7.79 -3.47
C TRP A 198 -14.23 8.67 -2.46
N ARG A 199 -13.93 8.45 -1.19
CA ARG A 199 -14.13 9.44 -0.12
C ARG A 199 -12.77 9.82 0.44
N ARG A 200 -12.51 11.11 0.59
CA ARG A 200 -11.30 11.59 1.25
C ARG A 200 -11.47 11.49 2.76
N VAL A 201 -10.51 10.89 3.45
CA VAL A 201 -10.49 10.79 4.91
C VAL A 201 -9.63 11.94 5.44
N GLN A 202 -10.22 12.81 6.27
CA GLN A 202 -9.54 14.00 6.79
C GLN A 202 -8.61 13.67 7.95
N LYS A 203 -9.16 13.02 8.98
CA LYS A 203 -8.45 12.72 10.22
C LYS A 203 -7.80 11.36 10.09
N ILE A 204 -6.53 11.27 10.47
CA ILE A 204 -5.83 9.98 10.47
C ILE A 204 -6.53 8.96 11.37
N ALA A 205 -7.12 9.41 12.48
CA ALA A 205 -7.91 8.58 13.40
C ALA A 205 -9.11 7.89 12.74
N ASP A 206 -9.65 8.46 11.65
CA ASP A 206 -10.84 7.96 10.96
C ASP A 206 -10.49 6.98 9.82
N ALA A 207 -9.20 6.72 9.59
CA ALA A 207 -8.77 5.73 8.62
C ALA A 207 -9.24 4.33 9.03
N GLU A 208 -9.71 3.57 8.05
CA GLU A 208 -10.23 2.22 8.25
C GLU A 208 -9.43 1.20 7.44
N PRO A 209 -9.41 -0.07 7.88
CA PRO A 209 -8.89 -1.16 7.07
C PRO A 209 -9.48 -1.16 5.66
N GLY A 210 -8.62 -1.21 4.64
CA GLY A 210 -8.97 -1.15 3.22
C GLY A 210 -8.88 0.26 2.62
N ASP A 211 -8.65 1.30 3.40
CA ASP A 211 -8.34 2.63 2.88
C ASP A 211 -6.95 2.66 2.26
N VAL A 212 -6.76 3.45 1.20
CA VAL A 212 -5.45 3.72 0.59
C VAL A 212 -4.81 4.90 1.30
N ILE A 213 -3.56 4.75 1.73
CA ILE A 213 -2.74 5.82 2.32
C ILE A 213 -1.57 6.13 1.41
N ALA A 214 -1.31 7.41 1.15
CA ALA A 214 -0.27 7.86 0.23
C ALA A 214 0.36 9.18 0.69
N TRP A 215 1.66 9.34 0.45
CA TRP A 215 2.38 10.57 0.73
C TRP A 215 3.50 10.81 -0.28
N PRO A 216 3.65 12.04 -0.80
CA PRO A 216 4.75 12.38 -1.69
C PRO A 216 6.07 12.46 -0.92
N THR A 217 7.17 12.22 -1.61
CA THR A 217 8.48 12.62 -1.10
C THR A 217 8.58 14.14 -1.12
N PRO A 218 8.96 14.80 -0.03
CA PRO A 218 9.19 16.25 -0.03
C PRO A 218 10.36 16.65 -0.94
N ASP A 219 10.25 17.79 -1.61
CA ASP A 219 11.29 18.29 -2.53
C ASP A 219 12.68 18.47 -1.88
N TRP A 220 12.71 18.70 -0.56
CA TRP A 220 13.96 18.87 0.20
C TRP A 220 14.59 17.53 0.61
N TYR A 221 13.87 16.42 0.52
CA TYR A 221 14.35 15.12 0.97
C TYR A 221 15.28 14.51 -0.09
N PRO A 222 16.51 14.06 0.28
CA PRO A 222 17.51 13.62 -0.69
C PRO A 222 17.23 12.18 -1.19
N SER A 223 16.16 12.01 -1.95
CA SER A 223 15.75 10.75 -2.56
C SER A 223 15.17 10.98 -3.96
N ASP A 224 15.37 10.00 -4.84
CA ASP A 224 14.73 9.91 -6.16
C ASP A 224 13.33 9.26 -6.10
N ALA A 225 12.93 8.75 -4.93
CA ALA A 225 11.60 8.21 -4.72
C ALA A 225 10.56 9.33 -4.87
N THR A 226 9.48 9.05 -5.61
CA THR A 226 8.39 10.02 -5.82
C THR A 226 7.41 10.11 -4.65
N GLY A 227 7.52 9.18 -3.71
CA GLY A 227 6.68 9.05 -2.53
C GLY A 227 6.47 7.58 -2.21
N HIS A 228 5.56 7.31 -1.26
CA HIS A 228 5.15 5.95 -0.94
C HIS A 228 3.65 5.85 -0.74
N MET A 229 3.14 4.63 -0.84
CA MET A 229 1.73 4.34 -0.60
C MET A 229 1.53 2.88 -0.17
N GLY A 230 0.40 2.64 0.49
CA GLY A 230 -0.02 1.32 0.91
C GLY A 230 -1.52 1.30 1.16
N ILE A 231 -1.99 0.18 1.71
CA ILE A 231 -3.35 0.00 2.18
C ILE A 231 -3.32 -0.10 3.69
N VAL A 232 -4.20 0.64 4.37
CA VAL A 232 -4.41 0.53 5.81
C VAL A 232 -4.92 -0.88 6.12
N ALA A 233 -4.17 -1.64 6.92
CA ALA A 233 -4.47 -3.03 7.23
C ALA A 233 -5.15 -3.20 8.60
N ALA A 234 -4.96 -2.26 9.52
CA ALA A 234 -5.64 -2.23 10.82
C ALA A 234 -6.06 -0.80 11.19
N LYS A 235 -6.96 -0.68 12.18
CA LYS A 235 -7.34 0.64 12.71
C LYS A 235 -6.10 1.36 13.28
N PRO A 236 -5.98 2.69 13.07
CA PRO A 236 -4.90 3.48 13.65
C PRO A 236 -4.85 3.35 15.18
N GLU A 237 -3.67 3.11 15.72
CA GLU A 237 -3.42 3.12 17.16
C GLU A 237 -2.88 4.48 17.58
N LYS A 238 -3.55 5.15 18.52
CA LYS A 238 -3.08 6.44 19.04
C LYS A 238 -1.81 6.24 19.87
N VAL A 239 -0.79 7.04 19.59
CA VAL A 239 0.48 7.07 20.33
C VAL A 239 0.92 8.50 20.62
N SER A 240 1.99 8.66 21.41
CA SER A 240 2.61 9.98 21.58
C SER A 240 3.09 10.51 20.23
N GLY A 241 2.67 11.73 19.88
CA GLY A 241 3.06 12.39 18.62
C GLY A 241 2.22 12.04 17.39
N GLY A 242 1.24 11.11 17.47
CA GLY A 242 0.37 10.79 16.33
C GLY A 242 -0.32 9.43 16.42
N TYR A 243 -0.30 8.69 15.32
CA TYR A 243 -0.89 7.36 15.21
C TYR A 243 0.10 6.38 14.59
N LEU A 244 0.12 5.15 15.08
CA LEU A 244 0.69 4.04 14.32
C LEU A 244 -0.36 3.48 13.39
N ILE A 245 0.05 3.24 12.16
CA ILE A 245 -0.80 2.66 11.14
C ILE A 245 -0.11 1.40 10.63
N ARG A 246 -0.75 0.26 10.86
CA ARG A 246 -0.42 -1.00 10.20
C ARG A 246 -0.81 -0.85 8.72
N ILE A 247 0.16 -0.89 7.82
CA ILE A 247 -0.09 -0.88 6.38
C ILE A 247 0.31 -2.21 5.75
N ALA A 248 -0.39 -2.59 4.69
CA ALA A 248 0.11 -3.52 3.69
C ALA A 248 0.69 -2.71 2.53
N ASP A 249 1.90 -3.04 2.09
CA ASP A 249 2.57 -2.32 1.01
C ASP A 249 3.56 -3.21 0.24
N ALA A 250 4.23 -2.62 -0.75
CA ALA A 250 5.37 -3.23 -1.40
C ALA A 250 6.56 -2.27 -1.44
N THR A 251 7.68 -2.65 -0.85
CA THR A 251 8.85 -1.78 -0.63
C THR A 251 10.15 -2.59 -0.68
N SER A 252 11.28 -1.93 -0.93
CA SER A 252 12.62 -2.51 -0.85
C SER A 252 13.28 -2.37 0.53
N LEU A 253 12.61 -1.68 1.46
CA LEU A 253 13.11 -1.39 2.80
C LEU A 253 12.10 -1.83 3.86
N PRO A 254 12.54 -2.47 4.96
CA PRO A 254 11.65 -2.88 6.03
C PRO A 254 11.14 -1.69 6.87
N HIS A 255 9.94 -1.83 7.42
CA HIS A 255 9.29 -0.92 8.37
C HIS A 255 9.53 -1.31 9.83
N GLY A 256 8.80 -0.67 10.76
CA GLY A 256 8.62 -1.21 12.11
C GLY A 256 7.69 -2.42 12.11
N GLU A 257 7.95 -3.42 12.97
CA GLU A 257 7.15 -4.66 13.06
C GLU A 257 6.89 -5.32 11.69
N ASP A 258 7.90 -5.31 10.81
CA ASP A 258 7.77 -5.76 9.43
C ASP A 258 7.56 -7.28 9.35
N SER A 259 6.58 -7.71 8.56
CA SER A 259 6.26 -9.13 8.38
C SER A 259 7.14 -9.84 7.34
N ARG A 260 7.99 -9.11 6.61
CA ARG A 260 8.81 -9.67 5.53
C ARG A 260 10.10 -10.27 6.07
N GLU A 261 10.26 -11.58 5.90
CA GLU A 261 11.52 -12.25 6.24
C GLU A 261 12.69 -11.85 5.32
N GLY A 262 12.40 -11.52 4.05
CA GLY A 262 13.40 -11.11 3.05
C GLY A 262 13.67 -9.59 2.97
N GLY A 263 12.94 -8.78 3.75
CA GLY A 263 13.10 -7.32 3.77
C GLY A 263 12.67 -6.56 2.51
N THR A 264 11.98 -7.22 1.57
CA THR A 264 11.55 -6.62 0.29
C THR A 264 10.25 -7.23 -0.23
N GLY A 265 9.55 -6.52 -1.11
CA GLY A 265 8.31 -6.99 -1.76
C GLY A 265 7.07 -6.72 -0.92
N PHE A 266 6.05 -7.57 -1.07
CA PHE A 266 4.78 -7.50 -0.34
C PHE A 266 4.93 -7.88 1.12
N GLY A 267 4.22 -7.18 1.99
CA GLY A 267 4.15 -7.49 3.42
C GLY A 267 3.46 -6.38 4.20
N TYR A 268 3.53 -6.49 5.51
CA TYR A 268 2.92 -5.57 6.44
C TYR A 268 3.95 -4.91 7.32
N GLY A 269 3.67 -3.69 7.77
CA GLY A 269 4.51 -2.98 8.72
C GLY A 269 3.79 -1.80 9.35
N ASP A 270 4.36 -1.30 10.44
CA ASP A 270 3.85 -0.16 11.19
C ASP A 270 4.59 1.12 10.78
N ILE A 271 3.82 2.12 10.37
CA ILE A 271 4.31 3.48 10.10
C ILE A 271 3.77 4.41 11.18
N LEU A 272 4.62 5.30 11.70
CA LEU A 272 4.17 6.41 12.52
C LEU A 272 3.68 7.54 11.60
N ILE A 273 2.46 8.00 11.79
CA ILE A 273 1.93 9.20 11.15
C ILE A 273 1.75 10.28 12.20
N THR A 274 2.48 11.39 12.06
CA THR A 274 2.24 12.59 12.87
C THR A 274 1.02 13.33 12.36
N VAL A 275 0.33 14.04 13.24
CA VAL A 275 -0.90 14.76 12.88
C VAL A 275 -0.83 16.22 13.29
N ASP A 276 -1.55 17.04 12.56
CA ASP A 276 -1.90 18.40 12.96
C ASP A 276 -2.88 18.33 14.16
N PRO A 277 -2.62 19.05 15.26
CA PRO A 277 -3.40 18.92 16.49
C PRO A 277 -4.84 19.45 16.37
N ASP A 278 -5.08 20.42 15.50
CA ASP A 278 -6.38 21.09 15.36
C ASP A 278 -7.30 20.31 14.41
N THR A 279 -6.73 19.85 13.29
CA THR A 279 -7.48 19.21 12.21
C THR A 279 -7.44 17.69 12.24
N GLY A 280 -6.43 17.09 12.87
CA GLY A 280 -6.16 15.65 12.84
C GLY A 280 -5.60 15.14 11.50
N ALA A 281 -5.29 16.03 10.56
CA ALA A 281 -4.71 15.67 9.26
C ALA A 281 -3.26 15.20 9.42
N GLY A 282 -2.82 14.25 8.60
CA GLY A 282 -1.45 13.73 8.69
C GLY A 282 -0.41 14.71 8.12
N THR A 283 0.67 14.93 8.87
CA THR A 283 1.70 15.96 8.62
C THR A 283 3.10 15.42 8.43
N GLY A 284 3.30 14.12 8.65
CA GLY A 284 4.59 13.49 8.48
C GLY A 284 4.53 11.98 8.67
N GLN A 285 5.59 11.31 8.25
CA GLN A 285 5.73 9.87 8.34
C GLN A 285 7.05 9.48 9.01
N GLY A 286 6.97 8.45 9.85
CA GLY A 286 8.08 7.79 10.51
C GLY A 286 8.14 6.33 10.10
N TRP A 287 9.12 6.01 9.26
CA TRP A 287 9.24 4.73 8.55
C TRP A 287 9.37 3.50 9.46
N THR A 288 10.04 3.65 10.61
CA THR A 288 10.27 2.57 11.58
C THR A 288 9.24 2.56 12.72
N GLY A 289 8.03 3.09 12.47
CA GLY A 289 6.94 3.08 13.43
C GLY A 289 7.29 3.79 14.74
N ARG A 290 7.11 3.10 15.88
CA ARG A 290 7.35 3.66 17.24
C ARG A 290 8.76 4.21 17.44
N TYR A 291 9.73 3.69 16.68
CA TYR A 291 11.13 4.10 16.80
C TYR A 291 11.47 5.35 15.99
N SER A 292 10.49 5.94 15.29
CA SER A 292 10.70 7.10 14.41
C SER A 292 10.49 8.47 15.04
N ALA A 293 10.32 8.57 16.37
CA ALA A 293 9.99 9.85 17.03
C ALA A 293 10.92 11.02 16.63
N ASN A 294 12.20 10.73 16.38
CA ASN A 294 13.21 11.74 16.01
C ASN A 294 13.61 11.72 14.52
N THR A 295 12.97 10.87 13.70
CA THR A 295 13.30 10.68 12.28
C THR A 295 12.10 10.91 11.36
N VAL A 296 11.03 11.52 11.88
CA VAL A 296 9.84 11.86 11.10
C VAL A 296 10.20 12.78 9.94
N ILE A 297 9.79 12.37 8.73
CA ILE A 297 9.87 13.19 7.52
C ILE A 297 8.55 13.93 7.37
N LYS A 298 8.62 15.26 7.44
CA LYS A 298 7.45 16.13 7.26
C LYS A 298 6.96 16.07 5.82
N THR A 299 5.74 15.57 5.63
CA THR A 299 5.07 15.46 4.34
C THR A 299 3.56 15.32 4.58
N PRO A 300 2.69 15.95 3.79
CA PRO A 300 1.26 15.77 3.95
C PRO A 300 0.87 14.31 3.62
N ILE A 301 0.02 13.74 4.47
CA ILE A 301 -0.49 12.37 4.31
C ILE A 301 -1.91 12.43 3.77
N TYR A 302 -2.20 11.61 2.75
CA TYR A 302 -3.51 11.53 2.11
C TYR A 302 -4.08 10.13 2.30
N VAL A 303 -5.31 10.07 2.80
CA VAL A 303 -6.05 8.82 2.97
C VAL A 303 -7.32 8.89 2.13
N GLY A 304 -7.53 7.86 1.32
CA GLY A 304 -8.69 7.70 0.44
C GLY A 304 -9.40 6.40 0.74
N ARG A 305 -10.69 6.48 1.06
CA ARG A 305 -11.57 5.32 1.19
C ARG A 305 -12.18 4.97 -0.16
N PRO A 306 -11.89 3.80 -0.74
CA PRO A 306 -12.55 3.37 -1.96
C PRO A 306 -14.03 3.09 -1.67
N LEU A 307 -14.92 3.49 -2.58
CA LEU A 307 -16.37 3.33 -2.43
C LEU A 307 -16.95 2.26 -3.37
N GLN A 308 -16.40 2.12 -4.59
CA GLN A 308 -16.90 1.19 -5.61
C GLN A 308 -15.80 0.52 -6.42
#